data_AF-A0A7S4JXM5-F1
#
_entry.id   AF-A0A7S4JXM5-F1
#
_cell.length_a   1.000
_cell.length_b   1.000
_cell.length_c   1.000
_cell.angle_alpha   90.00
_cell.angle_beta   90.00
_cell.angle_gamma   90.00
#
_symmetry.space_group_name_H-M   'P 1'
#
loop_
_entity.id
_entity.type
_entity.pdbx_description
1 polymer ?
#
loop_
_entity_poly.entity_id
_entity_poly.type
_entity_poly.pdbx_seq_one_letter_code
_entity_poly.pdbx_strand_id
1 'polypeptide(L)'
;ELRKAWDIDLEGEEEEEKKEEGGRAENKDALAREWFALVTESVCDAGRGLWRRGEVEDVGLQINPWSGMIHTDHLEWFRFMGRVMGKALFDGRTIPNQIIPYIYKFLVGSDLTLLDLKQCDPRYYDVVKDLEATEDLGNLGMNFTLTEENPFGGEKHVELIPGGVDVRLTAETLGLYKECLIRYLLIDRLKPQLTELFGGIHEVVPRQLLGVFESHELEIIMCGSLGISHLQVPE
;
A
#
# COMPACT_ATOMS: atom_id res chain seq x y z
N GLU A 1 8.01 -28.69 1.20
CA GLU A 1 7.08 -29.06 0.12
C GLU A 1 6.35 -27.87 -0.55
N LEU A 2 6.47 -26.62 -0.06
CA LEU A 2 5.94 -25.43 -0.76
C LEU A 2 6.91 -24.77 -1.77
N ARG A 3 8.11 -25.33 -1.97
CA ARG A 3 9.12 -24.83 -2.92
C ARG A 3 8.90 -25.26 -4.38
N LYS A 4 7.97 -26.19 -4.65
CA LYS A 4 7.77 -26.79 -5.98
C LYS A 4 6.68 -26.11 -6.84
N ALA A 5 5.99 -25.09 -6.33
CA ALA A 5 4.87 -24.46 -7.05
C ALA A 5 5.28 -23.34 -8.02
N TRP A 6 6.58 -23.01 -8.10
CA TRP A 6 7.10 -21.85 -8.85
C TRP A 6 8.26 -22.23 -9.77
N ASP A 7 8.30 -23.49 -10.20
CA ASP A 7 9.32 -24.01 -11.13
C ASP A 7 9.08 -23.44 -12.54
N ILE A 8 9.41 -22.17 -12.71
CA ILE A 8 9.58 -21.55 -14.03
C ILE A 8 10.93 -22.04 -14.53
N ASP A 9 10.88 -23.10 -15.32
CA ASP A 9 12.04 -23.70 -15.95
C ASP A 9 12.69 -22.70 -16.93
N LEU A 10 13.83 -22.14 -16.53
CA LEU A 10 14.70 -21.31 -17.36
C LEU A 10 15.94 -22.10 -17.83
N GLU A 11 15.97 -23.42 -17.63
CA GLU A 11 17.10 -24.28 -17.97
C GLU A 11 16.93 -24.89 -19.36
N GLY A 12 17.14 -24.05 -20.37
CA GLY A 12 17.55 -24.54 -21.69
C GLY A 12 18.91 -25.22 -21.57
N GLU A 13 18.91 -26.54 -21.78
CA GLU A 13 20.01 -27.46 -22.11
C GLU A 13 21.43 -26.98 -21.72
N GLU A 14 21.95 -27.55 -20.63
CA GLU A 14 23.35 -27.44 -20.23
C GLU A 14 24.22 -28.48 -20.97
N GLU A 15 24.88 -28.08 -22.05
CA GLU A 15 26.20 -28.60 -22.42
C GLU A 15 27.11 -27.45 -22.88
N GLU A 16 28.36 -27.50 -22.41
CA GLU A 16 29.52 -26.62 -22.66
C GLU A 16 29.77 -25.35 -21.78
N GLU A 17 30.44 -25.64 -20.65
CA GLU A 17 31.73 -25.08 -20.23
C GLU A 17 31.88 -23.57 -19.89
N LYS A 18 31.67 -23.27 -18.58
CA LYS A 18 32.54 -22.53 -17.63
C LYS A 18 33.17 -21.16 -17.95
N LYS A 19 33.01 -20.62 -19.16
CA LYS A 19 33.25 -19.20 -19.49
C LYS A 19 31.95 -18.44 -19.72
N GLU A 20 30.87 -19.15 -20.05
CA GLU A 20 29.52 -18.58 -20.18
C GLU A 20 28.83 -18.34 -18.85
N GLU A 21 29.23 -18.98 -17.74
CA GLU A 21 28.56 -18.83 -16.44
C GLU A 21 28.50 -17.37 -15.95
N GLY A 22 29.54 -16.57 -16.22
CA GLY A 22 29.55 -15.14 -15.87
C GLY A 22 28.52 -14.34 -16.69
N GLY A 23 28.53 -14.47 -18.02
CA GLY A 23 27.58 -13.78 -18.90
C GLY A 23 26.15 -14.32 -18.82
N ARG A 24 25.97 -15.62 -18.57
CA ARG A 24 24.67 -16.28 -18.38
C ARG A 24 24.06 -15.93 -17.01
N ALA A 25 24.86 -15.81 -15.96
CA ALA A 25 24.39 -15.32 -14.66
C ALA A 25 24.02 -13.82 -14.72
N GLU A 26 24.83 -12.99 -15.38
CA GLU A 26 24.50 -11.57 -15.63
C GLU A 26 23.20 -11.41 -16.44
N ASN A 27 22.99 -12.25 -17.46
CA ASN A 27 21.78 -12.23 -18.26
C ASN A 27 20.55 -12.72 -17.49
N LYS A 28 20.68 -13.76 -16.65
CA LYS A 28 19.61 -14.23 -15.75
C LYS A 28 19.21 -13.16 -14.73
N ASP A 29 20.17 -12.43 -14.17
CA ASP A 29 19.90 -11.35 -13.21
C ASP A 29 19.19 -10.16 -13.87
N ALA A 30 19.66 -9.75 -15.05
CA ALA A 30 19.03 -8.71 -15.84
C ALA A 30 17.59 -9.06 -16.22
N LEU A 31 17.36 -10.30 -16.67
CA LEU A 31 16.04 -10.80 -17.02
C LEU A 31 15.09 -10.82 -15.82
N ALA A 32 15.56 -11.27 -14.65
CA ALA A 32 14.75 -11.28 -13.44
C ALA A 32 14.35 -9.87 -13.01
N ARG A 33 15.31 -8.92 -13.03
CA ARG A 33 15.03 -7.50 -12.73
C ARG A 33 14.01 -6.90 -13.71
N GLU A 34 14.16 -7.17 -15.01
CA GLU A 34 13.21 -6.73 -16.03
C GLU A 34 11.82 -7.35 -15.82
N TRP A 35 11.75 -8.63 -15.46
CA TRP A 35 10.49 -9.31 -15.16
C TRP A 35 9.76 -8.65 -13.98
N PHE A 36 10.45 -8.39 -12.87
CA PHE A 36 9.83 -7.69 -11.74
C PHE A 36 9.34 -6.30 -12.14
N ALA A 37 10.09 -5.61 -13.00
CA ALA A 37 9.70 -4.30 -13.50
C ALA A 37 8.42 -4.37 -14.33
N LEU A 38 8.39 -5.21 -15.36
CA LEU A 38 7.27 -5.32 -16.29
C LEU A 38 6.00 -5.85 -15.59
N VAL A 39 6.13 -6.83 -14.69
CA VAL A 39 4.99 -7.36 -13.95
C VAL A 39 4.43 -6.30 -13.01
N THR A 40 5.30 -5.61 -12.27
CA THR A 40 4.88 -4.54 -11.35
C THR A 40 4.21 -3.40 -12.12
N GLU A 41 4.82 -2.93 -13.21
CA GLU A 41 4.26 -1.88 -14.06
C GLU A 41 2.89 -2.29 -14.62
N SER A 42 2.78 -3.52 -15.12
CA SER A 42 1.53 -4.04 -15.66
C SER A 42 0.44 -4.08 -14.59
N VAL A 43 0.69 -4.66 -13.42
CA VAL A 43 -0.33 -4.77 -12.35
C VAL A 43 -0.70 -3.40 -11.77
N CYS A 44 0.28 -2.50 -11.67
CA CYS A 44 0.12 -1.16 -11.12
C CYS A 44 -0.40 -0.12 -12.11
N ASP A 45 -0.64 -0.50 -13.36
CA ASP A 45 -1.17 0.39 -14.38
C ASP A 45 -2.50 1.01 -13.92
N ALA A 46 -2.59 2.34 -14.00
CA ALA A 46 -3.76 3.08 -13.54
C ALA A 46 -5.02 2.74 -14.35
N GLY A 47 -4.85 2.31 -15.62
CA GLY A 47 -5.94 1.85 -16.47
C GLY A 47 -6.62 0.57 -15.97
N ARG A 48 -5.95 -0.21 -15.11
CA ARG A 48 -6.56 -1.37 -14.43
C ARG A 48 -7.39 -1.01 -13.22
N GLY A 49 -7.40 0.24 -12.75
CA GLY A 49 -8.24 0.63 -11.61
C GLY A 49 -8.01 -0.12 -10.29
N LEU A 50 -6.96 -0.94 -10.17
CA LEU A 50 -6.53 -1.59 -8.92
C LEU A 50 -5.81 -0.59 -8.03
N TRP A 51 -4.97 0.24 -8.65
CA TRP A 51 -4.15 1.24 -8.01
C TRP A 51 -4.55 2.63 -8.51
N ARG A 52 -4.30 3.64 -7.69
CA ARG A 52 -4.45 5.04 -8.04
C ARG A 52 -3.23 5.82 -7.59
N ARG A 53 -2.89 6.87 -8.33
CA ARG A 53 -1.94 7.87 -7.84
C ARG A 53 -2.63 8.73 -6.78
N GLY A 54 -1.87 9.10 -5.75
CA GLY A 54 -2.34 10.06 -4.77
C GLY A 54 -2.51 11.46 -5.36
N GLU A 55 -3.11 12.35 -4.59
CA GLU A 55 -3.25 13.78 -4.95
C GLU A 55 -1.94 14.55 -4.77
N VAL A 56 -1.07 14.05 -3.90
CA VAL A 56 0.25 14.63 -3.65
C VAL A 56 1.23 14.09 -4.69
N GLU A 57 1.88 14.98 -5.42
CA GLU A 57 2.96 14.63 -6.35
C GLU A 57 4.07 13.86 -5.61
N ASP A 58 4.70 12.91 -6.31
CA ASP A 58 5.76 12.03 -5.77
C ASP A 58 5.36 11.13 -4.59
N VAL A 59 4.07 11.03 -4.26
CA VAL A 59 3.57 10.00 -3.34
C VAL A 59 3.30 8.70 -4.09
N GLY A 60 3.75 7.60 -3.47
CA GLY A 60 3.57 6.26 -3.98
C GLY A 60 2.13 5.86 -4.32
N LEU A 61 1.99 4.78 -5.07
CA LEU A 61 0.71 4.20 -5.47
C LEU A 61 -0.12 3.79 -4.25
N GLN A 62 -1.42 4.09 -4.34
CA GLN A 62 -2.41 3.71 -3.34
C GLN A 62 -3.34 2.65 -3.91
N ILE A 63 -3.84 1.78 -3.04
CA ILE A 63 -4.94 0.87 -3.40
C ILE A 63 -6.17 1.71 -3.75
N ASN A 64 -6.83 1.39 -4.85
CA ASN A 64 -8.13 1.99 -5.17
C ASN A 64 -9.22 1.32 -4.31
N PRO A 65 -9.90 2.06 -3.40
CA PRO A 65 -10.99 1.50 -2.60
C PRO A 65 -12.15 0.96 -3.46
N TRP A 66 -12.30 1.48 -4.68
CA TRP A 66 -13.36 1.10 -5.62
C TRP A 66 -12.95 0.02 -6.63
N SER A 67 -11.80 -0.62 -6.43
CA SER A 67 -11.28 -1.67 -7.33
C SER A 67 -12.30 -2.79 -7.61
N GLY A 68 -13.11 -3.19 -6.63
CA GLY A 68 -14.14 -4.22 -6.79
C GLY A 68 -15.36 -3.78 -7.61
N MET A 69 -15.55 -2.47 -7.85
CA MET A 69 -16.56 -1.97 -8.79
C MET A 69 -16.07 -1.98 -10.25
N ILE A 70 -14.76 -2.09 -10.45
CA ILE A 70 -14.11 -2.06 -11.78
C ILE A 70 -13.80 -3.49 -12.24
N HIS A 71 -13.27 -4.32 -11.34
CA HIS A 71 -12.85 -5.68 -11.64
C HIS A 71 -13.44 -6.68 -10.64
N THR A 72 -14.06 -7.73 -11.18
CA THR A 72 -14.57 -8.86 -10.38
C THR A 72 -13.44 -9.57 -9.63
N ASP A 73 -12.28 -9.71 -10.29
CA ASP A 73 -11.15 -10.50 -9.80
C ASP A 73 -10.10 -9.63 -9.10
N HIS A 74 -10.50 -8.45 -8.60
CA HIS A 74 -9.57 -7.47 -8.04
C HIS A 74 -8.77 -8.03 -6.85
N LEU A 75 -9.39 -8.90 -6.05
CA LEU A 75 -8.77 -9.51 -4.87
C LEU A 75 -7.65 -10.48 -5.26
N GLU A 76 -7.86 -11.28 -6.31
CA GLU A 76 -6.88 -12.18 -6.88
C GLU A 76 -5.66 -11.42 -7.41
N TRP A 77 -5.87 -10.24 -8.00
CA TRP A 77 -4.77 -9.37 -8.41
C TRP A 77 -3.97 -8.82 -7.24
N PHE A 78 -4.61 -8.43 -6.14
CA PHE A 78 -3.87 -8.03 -4.92
C PHE A 78 -3.11 -9.21 -4.32
N ARG A 79 -3.70 -10.41 -4.29
CA ARG A 79 -3.02 -11.63 -3.85
C ARG A 79 -1.79 -11.93 -4.71
N PHE A 80 -1.94 -11.81 -6.03
CA PHE A 80 -0.84 -11.97 -6.98
C PHE A 80 0.26 -10.94 -6.76
N MET A 81 -0.09 -9.64 -6.66
CA MET A 81 0.88 -8.60 -6.37
C MET A 81 1.62 -8.85 -5.05
N GLY A 82 0.90 -9.33 -4.03
CA GLY A 82 1.49 -9.72 -2.76
C GLY A 82 2.55 -10.79 -2.91
N ARG A 83 2.31 -11.81 -3.75
CA ARG A 83 3.30 -12.85 -4.06
C ARG A 83 4.50 -12.29 -4.81
N VAL A 84 4.30 -11.37 -5.75
CA VAL A 84 5.38 -10.69 -6.47
C VAL A 84 6.26 -9.90 -5.48
N MET A 85 5.66 -9.12 -4.58
CA MET A 85 6.36 -8.41 -3.51
C MET A 85 7.12 -9.36 -2.57
N GLY A 86 6.46 -10.43 -2.12
CA GLY A 86 7.09 -11.43 -1.27
C GLY A 86 8.26 -12.14 -1.96
N LYS A 87 8.14 -12.42 -3.25
CA LYS A 87 9.20 -13.04 -4.05
C LYS A 87 10.37 -12.08 -4.28
N ALA A 88 10.10 -10.80 -4.52
CA ALA A 88 11.14 -9.77 -4.59
C ALA A 88 11.95 -9.71 -3.27
N LEU A 89 11.26 -9.63 -2.12
CA LEU A 89 11.90 -9.67 -0.81
C LEU A 89 12.72 -10.94 -0.59
N PHE A 90 12.17 -12.11 -0.94
CA PHE A 90 12.85 -13.38 -0.77
C PHE A 90 14.12 -13.50 -1.62
N ASP A 91 14.10 -12.94 -2.82
CA ASP A 91 15.24 -12.96 -3.76
C ASP A 91 16.24 -11.82 -3.53
N GLY A 92 15.97 -10.89 -2.60
CA GLY A 92 16.79 -9.69 -2.40
C GLY A 92 16.74 -8.74 -3.60
N ARG A 93 15.59 -8.67 -4.28
CA ARG A 93 15.35 -7.84 -5.46
C ARG A 93 14.39 -6.70 -5.13
N THR A 94 14.51 -5.62 -5.89
CA THR A 94 13.62 -4.46 -5.77
C THR A 94 12.53 -4.49 -6.84
N ILE A 95 11.38 -3.88 -6.54
CA ILE A 95 10.32 -3.61 -7.51
C ILE A 95 10.27 -2.11 -7.84
N PRO A 96 10.14 -1.73 -9.12
CA PRO A 96 10.01 -0.35 -9.52
C PRO A 96 8.56 0.07 -9.37
N ASN A 97 8.20 0.51 -8.18
CA ASN A 97 7.07 1.39 -7.91
C ASN A 97 6.99 1.56 -6.40
N GLN A 98 6.96 2.81 -5.94
CA GLN A 98 6.77 3.09 -4.53
C GLN A 98 5.29 2.90 -4.23
N ILE A 99 4.95 1.85 -3.50
CA ILE A 99 3.66 1.77 -2.82
C ILE A 99 3.69 2.79 -1.69
N ILE A 100 2.57 3.44 -1.41
CA ILE A 100 2.49 4.47 -0.37
C ILE A 100 2.96 3.96 1.01
N PRO A 101 3.74 4.75 1.79
CA PRO A 101 4.40 4.28 3.00
C PRO A 101 3.50 3.65 4.07
N TYR A 102 2.25 4.12 4.20
CA TYR A 102 1.33 3.60 5.23
C TYR A 102 1.03 2.10 5.06
N ILE A 103 1.15 1.55 3.84
CA ILE A 103 0.95 0.12 3.60
C ILE A 103 2.07 -0.69 4.27
N TYR A 104 3.31 -0.22 4.23
CA TYR A 104 4.43 -0.85 4.94
C TYR A 104 4.27 -0.71 6.46
N LYS A 105 3.83 0.46 6.95
CA LYS A 105 3.50 0.67 8.37
C LYS A 105 2.47 -0.36 8.84
N PHE A 106 1.40 -0.53 8.08
CA PHE A 106 0.36 -1.48 8.44
C PHE A 106 0.83 -2.94 8.37
N LEU A 107 1.68 -3.28 7.40
CA LEU A 107 2.27 -4.61 7.26
C LEU A 107 3.13 -5.00 8.47
N VAL A 108 3.93 -4.07 9.00
CA VAL A 108 4.80 -4.33 10.19
C VAL A 108 4.08 -4.07 11.52
N GLY A 109 2.86 -3.52 11.49
CA GLY A 109 2.06 -3.24 12.69
C GLY A 109 2.39 -1.93 13.39
N SER A 110 2.96 -0.96 12.67
CA SER A 110 3.16 0.41 13.17
C SER A 110 1.85 1.20 13.19
N ASP A 111 1.75 2.14 14.12
CA ASP A 111 0.60 3.03 14.22
C ASP A 111 0.50 3.99 13.01
N LEU A 112 -0.74 4.24 12.62
CA LEU A 112 -1.08 5.23 11.60
C LEU A 112 -1.44 6.56 12.26
N THR A 113 -0.99 7.62 11.63
CA THR A 113 -1.06 8.98 12.15
C THR A 113 -1.77 9.89 11.16
N LEU A 114 -2.09 11.10 11.63
CA LEU A 114 -2.66 12.13 10.79
C LEU A 114 -1.71 12.53 9.62
N LEU A 115 -0.40 12.36 9.78
CA LEU A 115 0.57 12.61 8.71
C LEU A 115 0.49 11.56 7.59
N ASP A 116 0.19 10.31 7.92
CA ASP A 116 -0.03 9.26 6.93
C ASP A 116 -1.30 9.56 6.11
N LEU A 117 -2.34 10.09 6.78
CA LEU A 117 -3.53 10.58 6.10
C LEU A 117 -3.21 11.77 5.19
N LYS A 118 -2.39 12.72 5.63
CA LYS A 118 -1.96 13.87 4.80
C LYS A 118 -1.31 13.43 3.49
N GLN A 119 -0.47 12.40 3.53
CA GLN A 119 0.19 11.86 2.34
C GLN A 119 -0.81 11.15 1.41
N CYS A 120 -1.80 10.47 1.99
CA CYS A 120 -2.80 9.72 1.25
C CYS A 120 -3.86 10.64 0.60
N ASP A 121 -4.39 11.57 1.39
CA ASP A 121 -5.53 12.42 1.06
C ASP A 121 -5.46 13.73 1.89
N PRO A 122 -4.82 14.79 1.34
CA PRO A 122 -4.68 16.07 2.03
C PRO A 122 -6.02 16.72 2.40
N ARG A 123 -7.09 16.44 1.64
CA ARG A 123 -8.40 17.05 1.89
C ARG A 123 -8.97 16.63 3.23
N TYR A 124 -8.87 15.33 3.57
CA TYR A 124 -9.28 14.86 4.89
C TYR A 124 -8.36 15.34 6.01
N TYR A 125 -7.07 15.54 5.74
CA TYR A 125 -6.16 16.16 6.70
C TYR A 125 -6.62 17.59 7.03
N ASP A 126 -6.94 18.39 6.02
CA ASP A 126 -7.39 19.77 6.20
C ASP A 126 -8.73 19.83 6.96
N VAL A 127 -9.69 18.95 6.64
CA VAL A 127 -10.94 18.82 7.41
C VAL A 127 -10.67 18.57 8.90
N VAL A 128 -9.73 17.68 9.24
CA VAL A 128 -9.36 17.44 10.63
C VAL A 128 -8.74 18.70 11.27
N LYS A 129 -7.93 19.45 10.53
CA LYS A 129 -7.34 20.71 11.02
C LYS A 129 -8.38 21.80 11.26
N ASP A 130 -9.37 21.91 10.41
CA ASP A 130 -10.49 22.84 10.57
C ASP A 130 -11.34 22.49 11.79
N LEU A 131 -11.58 21.19 12.02
CA LEU A 131 -12.25 20.72 13.24
C LEU A 131 -11.43 21.04 14.50
N GLU A 132 -10.12 20.83 14.48
CA GLU A 132 -9.23 21.21 15.59
C GLU A 132 -9.25 22.72 15.90
N ALA A 133 -9.44 23.56 14.89
CA ALA A 133 -9.49 25.01 15.03
C ALA A 133 -10.88 25.56 15.40
N THR A 134 -11.91 24.72 15.42
CA THR A 134 -13.29 25.15 15.68
C THR A 134 -13.55 25.29 17.18
N GLU A 135 -13.92 26.49 17.64
CA GLU A 135 -14.18 26.77 19.06
C GLU A 135 -15.40 26.01 19.61
N ASP A 136 -16.51 25.97 18.86
CA ASP A 136 -17.74 25.28 19.24
C ASP A 136 -18.11 24.15 18.26
N LEU A 137 -17.34 23.06 18.35
CA LEU A 137 -17.55 21.84 17.56
C LEU A 137 -18.94 21.24 17.73
N GLY A 138 -19.51 21.35 18.94
CA GLY A 138 -20.82 20.80 19.24
C GLY A 138 -21.89 21.39 18.33
N ASN A 139 -21.83 22.68 18.03
CA ASN A 139 -22.82 23.37 17.19
C ASN A 139 -22.77 23.00 15.71
N LEU A 140 -21.73 22.31 15.22
CA LEU A 140 -21.68 21.85 13.84
C LEU A 140 -22.70 20.74 13.54
N GLY A 141 -23.26 20.10 14.58
CA GLY A 141 -24.23 19.02 14.40
C GLY A 141 -23.65 17.76 13.76
N MET A 142 -22.32 17.61 13.77
CA MET A 142 -21.62 16.44 13.26
C MET A 142 -21.69 15.28 14.26
N ASN A 143 -21.50 14.07 13.74
CA ASN A 143 -21.47 12.82 14.49
C ASN A 143 -20.37 11.91 13.94
N PHE A 144 -20.31 10.66 14.39
CA PHE A 144 -19.29 9.70 13.95
C PHE A 144 -19.69 9.00 12.65
N THR A 145 -20.05 9.77 11.63
CA THR A 145 -20.35 9.29 10.29
C THR A 145 -19.52 9.98 9.24
N LEU A 146 -19.31 9.30 8.11
CA LEU A 146 -18.60 9.80 6.95
C LEU A 146 -19.44 9.50 5.70
N THR A 147 -19.54 10.48 4.81
CA THR A 147 -20.11 10.30 3.47
C THR A 147 -18.98 10.17 2.45
N GLU A 148 -18.88 9.03 1.80
CA GLU A 148 -17.95 8.81 0.68
C GLU A 148 -18.69 8.98 -0.65
N GLU A 149 -18.17 9.84 -1.51
CA GLU A 149 -18.62 9.94 -2.90
C GLU A 149 -18.13 8.73 -3.69
N ASN A 150 -19.05 8.08 -4.39
CA ASN A 150 -18.72 7.01 -5.32
C ASN A 150 -18.33 7.63 -6.68
N PRO A 151 -17.13 7.35 -7.22
CA PRO A 151 -16.73 7.83 -8.55
C PRO A 151 -17.66 7.39 -9.69
N PHE A 152 -18.43 6.31 -9.47
CA PHE A 152 -19.41 5.78 -10.43
C PHE A 152 -20.84 6.30 -10.18
N GLY A 153 -21.01 7.22 -9.22
CA GLY A 153 -22.27 7.84 -8.86
C GLY A 153 -22.87 7.32 -7.54
N GLY A 154 -23.52 8.23 -6.83
CA GLY A 154 -24.13 7.99 -5.52
C GLY A 154 -23.20 8.28 -4.35
N GLU A 155 -23.75 8.18 -3.15
CA GLU A 155 -23.07 8.42 -1.88
C GLU A 155 -23.15 7.17 -1.01
N LYS A 156 -22.08 6.90 -0.27
CA LYS A 156 -22.01 5.84 0.73
C LYS A 156 -21.86 6.48 2.10
N HIS A 157 -22.89 6.37 2.92
CA HIS A 157 -22.83 6.79 4.33
C HIS A 157 -22.28 5.65 5.19
N VAL A 158 -21.30 5.96 6.03
CA VAL A 158 -20.61 4.99 6.86
C VAL A 158 -20.54 5.51 8.29
N GLU A 159 -20.92 4.67 9.24
CA GLU A 159 -20.64 4.94 10.66
C GLU A 159 -19.20 4.53 10.97
N LEU A 160 -18.42 5.47 11.51
CA LEU A 160 -17.01 5.24 11.88
C LEU A 160 -16.87 4.35 13.12
N ILE A 161 -17.91 4.28 13.93
CA ILE A 161 -18.08 3.38 15.06
C ILE A 161 -19.52 2.82 15.06
N PRO A 162 -19.79 1.66 15.67
CA PRO A 162 -21.17 1.16 15.78
C PRO A 162 -22.08 2.14 16.53
N GLY A 163 -23.19 2.54 15.92
CA GLY A 163 -24.10 3.55 16.48
C GLY A 163 -23.56 4.97 16.37
N GLY A 164 -22.61 5.20 15.46
CA GLY A 164 -21.90 6.48 15.33
C GLY A 164 -22.79 7.66 14.97
N VAL A 165 -23.97 7.40 14.39
CA VAL A 165 -24.99 8.42 14.10
C VAL A 165 -25.48 9.15 15.36
N ASP A 166 -25.55 8.45 16.50
CA ASP A 166 -26.05 8.99 17.76
C ASP A 166 -24.94 9.61 18.62
N VAL A 167 -23.69 9.43 18.23
CA VAL A 167 -22.53 9.99 18.96
C VAL A 167 -22.20 11.35 18.37
N ARG A 168 -22.52 12.42 19.11
CA ARG A 168 -22.23 13.79 18.70
C ARG A 168 -20.72 14.06 18.71
N LEU A 169 -20.24 14.76 17.69
CA LEU A 169 -18.88 15.29 17.66
C LEU A 169 -18.77 16.54 18.56
N THR A 170 -17.92 16.48 19.56
CA THR A 170 -17.59 17.57 20.47
C THR A 170 -16.06 17.68 20.62
N ALA A 171 -15.58 18.70 21.34
CA ALA A 171 -14.15 18.81 21.66
C ALA A 171 -13.61 17.60 22.43
N GLU A 172 -14.44 16.97 23.27
CA GLU A 172 -14.06 15.79 24.06
C GLU A 172 -13.97 14.52 23.21
N THR A 173 -14.83 14.39 22.18
CA THR A 173 -14.87 13.21 21.32
C THR A 173 -14.02 13.34 20.06
N LEU A 174 -13.48 14.54 19.77
CA LEU A 174 -12.69 14.82 18.57
C LEU A 174 -11.48 13.89 18.41
N GLY A 175 -10.78 13.58 19.51
CA GLY A 175 -9.63 12.68 19.48
C GLY A 175 -9.99 11.29 18.93
N LEU A 176 -11.06 10.69 19.46
CA LEU A 176 -11.58 9.40 19.00
C LEU A 176 -12.07 9.48 17.55
N TYR A 177 -12.79 10.55 17.19
CA TYR A 177 -13.26 10.75 15.81
C TYR A 177 -12.09 10.73 14.81
N LYS A 178 -11.00 11.41 15.13
CA LYS A 178 -9.78 11.43 14.30
C LYS A 178 -9.18 10.03 14.12
N GLU A 179 -9.04 9.29 15.21
CA GLU A 179 -8.51 7.92 15.18
C GLU A 179 -9.38 7.02 14.30
N CYS A 180 -10.70 7.07 14.47
CA CYS A 180 -11.64 6.30 13.67
C CYS A 180 -11.61 6.71 12.20
N LEU A 181 -11.50 8.01 11.89
CA LEU A 181 -11.41 8.51 10.53
C LEU A 181 -10.13 8.04 9.82
N ILE A 182 -8.97 8.18 10.46
CA ILE A 182 -7.67 7.71 9.94
C ILE A 182 -7.74 6.20 9.67
N ARG A 183 -8.22 5.45 10.65
CA ARG A 183 -8.35 3.99 10.54
C ARG A 183 -9.30 3.60 9.41
N TYR A 184 -10.44 4.28 9.27
CA TYR A 184 -11.39 3.97 8.23
C TYR A 184 -10.80 4.22 6.82
N LEU A 185 -10.22 5.40 6.61
CA LEU A 185 -9.72 5.84 5.31
C LEU A 185 -8.49 5.07 4.83
N LEU A 186 -7.62 4.64 5.77
CA LEU A 186 -6.37 3.95 5.43
C LEU A 186 -6.48 2.43 5.54
N ILE A 187 -7.39 1.90 6.38
CA ILE A 187 -7.47 0.47 6.66
C ILE A 187 -8.86 -0.12 6.38
N ASP A 188 -9.89 0.29 7.11
CA ASP A 188 -11.15 -0.49 7.15
C ASP A 188 -11.81 -0.57 5.77
N ARG A 189 -11.81 0.52 4.99
CA ARG A 189 -12.37 0.52 3.62
C ARG A 189 -11.55 -0.26 2.60
N LEU A 190 -10.27 -0.52 2.90
CA LEU A 190 -9.33 -1.25 2.04
C LEU A 190 -9.08 -2.68 2.53
N LYS A 191 -9.79 -3.11 3.59
CA LYS A 191 -9.51 -4.36 4.28
C LYS A 191 -9.51 -5.59 3.37
N PRO A 192 -10.45 -5.79 2.42
CA PRO A 192 -10.39 -6.92 1.49
C PRO A 192 -9.11 -6.95 0.66
N GLN A 193 -8.73 -5.81 0.08
CA GLN A 193 -7.54 -5.67 -0.75
C GLN A 193 -6.25 -5.87 0.05
N LEU A 194 -6.14 -5.23 1.22
CA LEU A 194 -5.00 -5.36 2.12
C LEU A 194 -4.84 -6.80 2.62
N THR A 195 -5.95 -7.49 2.91
CA THR A 195 -5.93 -8.90 3.35
C THR A 195 -5.30 -9.78 2.28
N GLU A 196 -5.68 -9.61 1.02
CA GLU A 196 -5.10 -10.40 -0.07
C GLU A 196 -3.66 -10.01 -0.40
N LEU A 197 -3.35 -8.71 -0.43
CA LEU A 197 -1.99 -8.23 -0.65
C LEU A 197 -1.02 -8.82 0.40
N PHE A 198 -1.38 -8.72 1.68
CA PHE A 198 -0.55 -9.24 2.76
C PHE A 198 -0.56 -10.77 2.82
N GLY A 199 -1.69 -11.39 2.52
CA GLY A 199 -1.79 -12.83 2.36
C GLY A 199 -0.82 -13.36 1.31
N GLY A 200 -0.69 -12.67 0.18
CA GLY A 200 0.25 -13.02 -0.89
C GLY A 200 1.71 -12.84 -0.48
N ILE A 201 2.03 -11.76 0.23
CA ILE A 201 3.38 -11.56 0.79
C ILE A 201 3.72 -12.70 1.74
N HIS A 202 2.80 -13.05 2.64
CA HIS A 202 3.02 -14.06 3.67
C HIS A 202 3.02 -15.51 3.18
N GLU A 203 2.50 -15.78 1.97
CA GLU A 203 2.70 -17.07 1.31
C GLU A 203 4.16 -17.31 0.90
N VAL A 204 4.93 -16.24 0.70
CA VAL A 204 6.34 -16.31 0.29
C VAL A 204 7.28 -16.01 1.45
N VAL A 205 6.99 -14.98 2.25
CA VAL A 205 7.83 -14.52 3.36
C VAL A 205 7.07 -14.61 4.69
N PRO A 206 7.52 -15.46 5.63
CA PRO A 206 6.90 -15.59 6.95
C PRO A 206 6.76 -14.25 7.69
N ARG A 207 5.61 -14.02 8.34
CA ARG A 207 5.30 -12.77 9.05
C ARG A 207 6.36 -12.37 10.07
N GLN A 208 6.96 -13.35 10.75
CA GLN A 208 8.00 -13.13 11.77
C GLN A 208 9.26 -12.47 11.21
N LEU A 209 9.57 -12.70 9.93
CA LEU A 209 10.75 -12.10 9.28
C LEU A 209 10.52 -10.63 8.91
N LEU A 210 9.27 -10.21 8.69
CA LEU A 210 8.96 -8.82 8.37
C LEU A 210 8.84 -7.95 9.61
N GLY A 211 8.42 -8.52 10.74
CA GLY A 211 8.26 -7.79 12.01
C GLY A 211 9.56 -7.32 12.67
N VAL A 212 10.73 -7.63 12.10
CA VAL A 212 12.03 -7.12 12.60
C VAL A 212 12.40 -5.77 12.01
N PHE A 213 11.74 -5.36 10.92
CA PHE A 213 12.02 -4.11 10.22
C PHE A 213 11.09 -3.00 10.69
N GLU A 214 11.61 -1.78 10.72
CA GLU A 214 10.76 -0.59 10.67
C GLU A 214 10.13 -0.45 9.28
N SER A 215 9.00 0.26 9.20
CA SER A 215 8.26 0.40 7.94
C SER A 215 9.09 1.03 6.82
N HIS A 216 9.95 2.00 7.16
CA HIS A 216 10.82 2.66 6.20
C HIS A 216 11.97 1.77 5.71
N GLU A 217 12.52 0.93 6.59
CA GLU A 217 13.55 -0.05 6.19
C GLU A 217 12.95 -1.07 5.22
N LEU A 218 11.73 -1.55 5.49
CA LEU A 218 11.04 -2.47 4.60
C LEU A 218 10.71 -1.84 3.25
N GLU A 219 10.32 -0.57 3.22
CA GLU A 219 10.13 0.21 2.00
C GLU A 219 11.43 0.29 1.19
N ILE A 220 12.56 0.63 1.82
CA ILE A 220 13.87 0.70 1.16
C ILE A 220 14.27 -0.67 0.60
N ILE A 221 14.07 -1.76 1.34
CA ILE A 221 14.39 -3.10 0.86
C ILE A 221 13.52 -3.47 -0.35
N MET A 222 12.24 -3.10 -0.33
CA MET A 222 11.29 -3.41 -1.41
C MET A 222 11.54 -2.59 -2.67
N CYS A 223 11.77 -1.28 -2.54
CA CYS A 223 11.82 -0.36 -3.68
C CYS A 223 13.25 0.08 -4.04
N GLY A 224 14.24 -0.24 -3.21
CA GLY A 224 15.59 0.33 -3.26
C GLY A 224 15.66 1.69 -2.59
N SER A 225 16.88 2.16 -2.35
CA SER A 225 17.09 3.56 -1.96
C SER A 225 16.68 4.45 -3.13
N LEU A 226 15.70 5.33 -2.94
CA LEU A 226 15.61 6.53 -3.77
C LEU A 226 16.99 7.19 -3.72
N GLY A 227 17.58 7.44 -4.89
CA GLY A 227 18.87 8.12 -4.97
C GLY A 227 18.87 9.33 -4.06
N ILE A 228 19.95 9.49 -3.29
CA ILE A 228 20.21 10.68 -2.49
C ILE A 228 20.41 11.85 -3.47
N SER A 229 19.32 12.42 -3.99
CA SER A 229 19.34 13.64 -4.83
C SER A 229 18.76 14.85 -4.10
N HIS A 230 18.28 14.68 -2.85
CA HIS A 230 17.66 15.76 -2.05
C HIS A 230 18.31 16.00 -0.68
N LEU A 231 19.55 15.57 -0.46
CA LEU A 231 20.37 16.23 0.57
C LEU A 231 20.72 17.64 0.05
N GLN A 232 19.81 18.59 0.21
CA GLN A 232 20.24 19.96 0.42
C GLN A 232 20.96 19.97 1.76
N VAL A 233 22.28 19.84 1.70
CA VAL A 233 23.17 20.22 2.80
C VAL A 233 22.84 21.69 3.08
N PRO A 234 22.31 22.04 4.26
CA PRO A 234 22.14 23.44 4.62
C PRO A 234 23.52 24.09 4.66
N GLU A 235 23.67 25.24 4.00
CA GLU A 235 24.79 26.15 4.27
C GLU A 235 24.76 26.67 5.71
#